data_AF-A0A7K7AG20-F1
#
_entry.id   AF-A0A7K7AG20-F1
#
_cell.length_a   1.000
_cell.length_b   1.000
_cell.length_c   1.000
_cell.angle_alpha   90.00
_cell.angle_beta   90.00
_cell.angle_gamma   90.00
#
_symmetry.space_group_name_H-M   'P 1'
#
loop_
_entity.id
_entity.type
_entity.pdbx_description
1 polymer ?
#
loop_
_entity_poly.entity_id
_entity_poly.type
_entity_poly.pdbx_seq_one_letter_code
_entity_poly.pdbx_strand_id
1 'polypeptide(L)'
;LPDSTWKMYLDRRSILLTFLHTNLSLHFLRHHHKRVELLKKSSFYIEILPRHLALGDQSHPMHPINMFQHVDPWRFQRMKTVGATQTKIQLLLLEDLLQQLGRGREELLCCLKTCDVLTFLSRWDWIQQRLSDLSKMLDSFLGALVPGKLHLKHRLVPDARAAQIPRIRLVLSTKMPVMFDRNESVASEDRATLRWLSASKQEQSEQYELSFRLLELGLQKERGHGGTLTITSNGCEIQNLQPGREYHFTIRRAETYTLVYEPWHDSITLKTGPSPDQDTGSSLCE
;
A
#
# COMPACT_ATOMS: atom_id res chain seq x y z
N LEU A 1 -11.21 -22.74 47.12
CA LEU A 1 -12.09 -21.70 46.51
C LEU A 1 -13.51 -22.24 46.50
N PRO A 2 -14.54 -21.43 46.82
CA PRO A 2 -15.93 -21.84 46.68
C PRO A 2 -16.24 -22.23 45.23
N ASP A 3 -17.10 -23.23 45.02
CA ASP A 3 -17.46 -23.74 43.69
C ASP A 3 -18.04 -22.64 42.78
N SER A 4 -18.81 -21.71 43.37
CA SER A 4 -19.34 -20.52 42.68
C SER A 4 -18.25 -19.56 42.18
N THR A 5 -17.16 -19.39 42.94
CA THR A 5 -16.04 -18.52 42.57
C THR A 5 -15.24 -19.13 41.42
N TRP A 6 -15.04 -20.46 41.46
CA TRP A 6 -14.36 -21.18 40.41
C TRP A 6 -15.15 -21.17 39.09
N LYS A 7 -16.47 -21.40 39.15
CA LYS A 7 -17.35 -21.29 37.99
C LYS A 7 -17.31 -19.89 37.36
N MET A 8 -17.45 -18.83 38.17
CA MET A 8 -17.38 -17.45 37.68
C MET A 8 -16.03 -17.13 37.02
N TYR A 9 -14.94 -17.65 37.56
CA TYR A 9 -13.61 -17.53 36.96
C TYR A 9 -13.54 -18.19 35.58
N LEU A 10 -14.03 -19.44 35.46
CA LEU A 10 -14.04 -20.17 34.19
C LEU A 10 -14.87 -19.45 33.13
N ASP A 11 -16.07 -18.96 33.49
CA ASP A 11 -16.94 -18.24 32.58
C ASP A 11 -16.26 -16.97 32.04
N ARG A 12 -15.73 -16.14 32.94
CA ARG A 12 -15.02 -14.88 32.60
C ARG A 12 -13.74 -15.12 31.80
N ARG A 13 -12.98 -16.16 32.17
CA ARG A 13 -11.79 -16.60 31.42
C ARG A 13 -12.17 -17.06 30.01
N SER A 14 -13.30 -17.75 29.85
CA SER A 14 -13.77 -18.18 28.52
C SER A 14 -14.09 -17.00 27.61
N ILE A 15 -14.74 -15.95 28.12
CA ILE A 15 -15.04 -14.73 27.37
C ILE A 15 -13.76 -14.09 26.84
N LEU A 16 -12.76 -13.94 27.72
CA LEU A 16 -11.47 -13.34 27.38
C LEU A 16 -10.71 -14.18 26.35
N LEU A 17 -10.64 -15.50 26.54
CA LEU A 17 -10.00 -16.41 25.59
C LEU A 17 -10.69 -16.39 24.23
N THR A 18 -12.01 -16.43 24.19
CA THR A 18 -12.78 -16.33 22.95
C THR A 18 -12.40 -15.06 22.20
N PHE A 19 -12.47 -13.89 22.84
CA PHE A 19 -12.10 -12.62 22.20
C PHE A 19 -10.67 -12.62 21.65
N LEU A 20 -9.71 -13.16 22.41
CA LEU A 20 -8.32 -13.26 21.99
C LEU A 20 -8.11 -14.26 20.83
N HIS A 21 -8.94 -15.29 20.70
CA HIS A 21 -8.83 -16.28 19.64
C HIS A 21 -9.61 -15.92 18.38
N THR A 22 -10.70 -15.16 18.50
CA THR A 22 -11.56 -14.78 17.37
C THR A 22 -11.22 -13.38 16.87
N ASN A 23 -11.36 -12.35 17.72
CA ASN A 23 -11.32 -10.95 17.32
C ASN A 23 -9.88 -10.42 17.23
N LEU A 24 -9.03 -10.75 18.20
CA LEU A 24 -7.63 -10.30 18.24
C LEU A 24 -6.64 -11.44 18.05
N SER A 25 -6.96 -12.42 17.20
CA SER A 25 -6.06 -13.55 16.96
C SER A 25 -4.70 -13.11 16.43
N LEU A 26 -3.64 -13.88 16.70
CA LEU A 26 -2.31 -13.59 16.15
C LEU A 26 -2.32 -13.61 14.62
N HIS A 27 -3.15 -14.48 14.03
CA HIS A 27 -3.35 -14.53 12.59
C HIS A 27 -3.96 -13.22 12.07
N PHE A 28 -5.01 -12.71 12.72
CA PHE A 28 -5.63 -11.43 12.40
C PHE A 28 -4.60 -10.29 12.42
N LEU A 29 -3.84 -10.16 13.51
CA LEU A 29 -2.83 -9.09 13.64
C LEU A 29 -1.75 -9.19 12.56
N ARG A 30 -1.23 -10.40 12.29
CA ARG A 30 -0.22 -10.61 11.23
C ARG A 30 -0.77 -10.32 9.84
N HIS A 31 -1.99 -10.76 9.53
CA HIS A 31 -2.65 -10.49 8.28
C HIS A 31 -2.78 -8.99 8.05
N HIS A 32 -3.29 -8.28 9.06
CA HIS A 32 -3.51 -6.84 8.97
C HIS A 32 -2.22 -6.03 8.98
N HIS A 33 -1.15 -6.50 9.62
CA HIS A 33 0.17 -5.87 9.52
C HIS A 33 0.68 -5.93 8.09
N LYS A 34 0.62 -7.10 7.44
CA LYS A 34 0.96 -7.24 6.02
C LYS A 34 0.10 -6.35 5.13
N ARG A 35 -1.20 -6.24 5.42
CA ARG A 35 -2.12 -5.38 4.67
C ARG A 35 -1.77 -3.89 4.81
N VAL A 36 -1.46 -3.42 6.01
CA VAL A 36 -1.05 -2.01 6.25
C VAL A 36 0.28 -1.72 5.57
N GLU A 37 1.24 -2.62 5.65
CA GLU A 37 2.52 -2.48 4.93
C GLU A 37 2.31 -2.43 3.41
N LEU A 38 1.39 -3.23 2.87
CA LEU A 38 1.01 -3.14 1.46
C LEU A 38 0.38 -1.79 1.10
N LEU A 39 -0.50 -1.27 1.96
CA LEU A 39 -1.12 0.05 1.78
C LEU A 39 -0.11 1.19 1.82
N LYS A 40 0.90 1.14 2.69
CA LYS A 40 1.98 2.13 2.72
C LYS A 40 2.78 2.17 1.42
N LYS A 41 2.90 1.03 0.74
CA LYS A 41 3.58 0.88 -0.56
C LYS A 41 2.69 1.16 -1.77
N SER A 42 1.39 1.35 -1.54
CA SER A 42 0.40 1.55 -2.61
C SER A 42 0.41 2.99 -3.11
N SER A 43 -0.11 3.18 -4.33
CA SER A 43 -0.31 4.50 -4.93
C SER A 43 -1.79 4.90 -4.75
N PHE A 44 -2.06 6.16 -4.41
CA PHE A 44 -3.42 6.66 -4.16
C PHE A 44 -3.81 7.73 -5.16
N TYR A 45 -5.05 7.69 -5.63
CA TYR A 45 -5.58 8.53 -6.70
C TYR A 45 -6.88 9.21 -6.27
N ILE A 46 -7.18 10.35 -6.90
CA ILE A 46 -8.50 10.97 -6.83
C ILE A 46 -9.34 10.51 -8.01
N GLU A 47 -10.49 9.92 -7.70
CA GLU A 47 -11.55 9.64 -8.66
C GLU A 47 -12.66 10.68 -8.56
N ILE A 48 -13.07 11.20 -9.72
CA ILE A 48 -14.22 12.09 -9.85
C ILE A 48 -15.41 11.27 -10.30
N LEU A 49 -16.43 11.16 -9.45
CA LEU A 49 -17.65 10.41 -9.75
C LEU A 49 -18.87 11.35 -9.74
N PRO A 50 -19.87 11.15 -10.61
CA PRO A 50 -21.14 11.86 -10.51
C PRO A 50 -21.91 11.40 -9.26
N ARG A 51 -22.57 12.33 -8.55
CA ARG A 51 -23.35 12.06 -7.33
C ARG A 51 -24.63 11.27 -7.59
N HIS A 52 -25.10 11.22 -8.83
CA HIS A 52 -26.41 10.67 -9.20
C HIS A 52 -26.39 9.24 -9.76
N LEU A 53 -25.25 8.55 -9.76
CA LEU A 53 -25.24 7.09 -9.95
C LEU A 53 -25.77 6.39 -8.67
N ALA A 54 -27.05 6.59 -8.41
CA ALA A 54 -27.90 5.61 -7.74
C ALA A 54 -28.37 4.62 -8.81
N LEU A 55 -28.58 3.36 -8.42
CA LEU A 55 -28.98 2.23 -9.25
C LEU A 55 -29.94 2.62 -10.40
N GLY A 56 -29.56 2.31 -11.65
CA GLY A 56 -30.52 1.93 -12.68
C GLY A 56 -30.86 2.92 -13.81
N ASP A 57 -30.30 4.13 -13.88
CA ASP A 57 -30.58 5.05 -14.99
C ASP A 57 -29.48 5.00 -16.07
N GLN A 58 -29.81 4.39 -17.21
CA GLN A 58 -28.96 4.18 -18.40
C GLN A 58 -28.91 5.42 -19.31
N SER A 59 -28.81 6.62 -18.75
CA SER A 59 -28.72 7.85 -19.54
C SER A 59 -27.29 8.41 -19.52
N HIS A 60 -26.56 8.07 -20.60
CA HIS A 60 -25.22 8.52 -21.00
C HIS A 60 -24.10 8.42 -19.95
N PRO A 61 -23.19 7.42 -20.05
CA PRO A 61 -21.95 7.43 -19.30
C PRO A 61 -21.05 8.56 -19.82
N MET A 62 -21.17 9.76 -19.22
CA MET A 62 -20.16 10.81 -19.39
C MET A 62 -18.83 10.23 -18.94
N HIS A 63 -17.93 9.97 -19.90
CA HIS A 63 -16.61 9.43 -19.63
C HIS A 63 -15.86 10.33 -18.64
N PRO A 64 -15.09 9.75 -17.69
CA PRO A 64 -14.32 10.50 -16.68
C PRO A 64 -13.48 11.65 -17.25
N ILE A 65 -13.00 11.49 -18.49
CA ILE A 65 -12.19 12.46 -19.24
C ILE A 65 -12.95 13.77 -19.52
N ASN A 66 -14.26 13.72 -19.80
CA ASN A 66 -15.05 14.93 -20.04
C ASN A 66 -15.31 15.71 -18.74
N MET A 67 -15.26 15.06 -17.57
CA MET A 67 -15.49 15.75 -16.30
C MET A 67 -14.30 16.63 -15.90
N PHE A 68 -13.07 16.24 -16.22
CA PHE A 68 -11.86 17.03 -15.91
C PHE A 68 -11.83 18.38 -16.61
N GLN A 69 -12.38 18.48 -17.82
CA GLN A 69 -12.45 19.75 -18.58
C GLN A 69 -13.27 20.83 -17.87
N HIS A 70 -14.10 20.44 -16.90
CA HIS A 70 -14.98 21.32 -16.15
C HIS A 70 -14.44 21.65 -14.75
N VAL A 71 -13.38 20.98 -14.32
CA VAL A 71 -12.76 21.19 -13.02
C VAL A 71 -11.72 22.30 -13.10
N ASP A 72 -11.76 23.23 -12.15
CA ASP A 72 -10.73 24.24 -11.99
C ASP A 72 -9.39 23.58 -11.59
N PRO A 73 -8.31 23.74 -12.39
CA PRO A 73 -7.03 23.07 -12.12
C PRO A 73 -6.40 23.45 -10.77
N TRP A 74 -6.51 24.71 -10.36
CA TRP A 74 -5.95 25.19 -9.10
C TRP A 74 -6.70 24.61 -7.90
N ARG A 75 -8.03 24.54 -7.97
CA ARG A 75 -8.85 23.89 -6.95
C ARG A 75 -8.59 22.39 -6.89
N PHE A 76 -8.37 21.74 -8.03
CA PHE A 76 -8.01 20.33 -8.07
C PHE A 76 -6.64 20.07 -7.46
N GLN A 77 -5.65 20.92 -7.74
CA GLN A 77 -4.32 20.80 -7.13
C GLN A 77 -4.37 20.94 -5.61
N ARG A 78 -5.16 21.88 -5.06
CA ARG A 78 -5.41 21.95 -3.61
C ARG A 78 -6.05 20.67 -3.08
N MET A 79 -6.94 20.07 -3.85
CA MET A 79 -7.60 18.83 -3.49
C MET A 79 -6.65 17.63 -3.50
N LYS A 80 -5.66 17.60 -4.39
CA LYS A 80 -4.54 16.65 -4.33
C LYS A 80 -3.77 16.81 -3.02
N THR A 81 -3.44 18.03 -2.60
CA THR A 81 -2.76 18.25 -1.30
C THR A 81 -3.59 17.76 -0.11
N VAL A 82 -4.91 18.02 -0.10
CA VAL A 82 -5.81 17.52 0.94
C VAL A 82 -5.88 16.00 0.92
N GLY A 83 -6.01 15.38 -0.27
CA GLY A 83 -6.00 13.93 -0.42
C GLY A 83 -4.70 13.30 0.07
N ALA A 84 -3.55 13.89 -0.26
CA ALA A 84 -2.24 13.40 0.16
C ALA A 84 -2.10 13.45 1.70
N THR A 85 -2.56 14.55 2.30
CA THR A 85 -2.57 14.74 3.75
C THR A 85 -3.50 13.72 4.42
N GLN A 86 -4.71 13.52 3.88
CA GLN A 86 -5.68 12.55 4.39
C GLN A 86 -5.14 11.12 4.29
N THR A 87 -4.54 10.73 3.17
CA THR A 87 -3.88 9.43 3.01
C THR A 87 -2.78 9.23 4.04
N LYS A 88 -1.90 10.24 4.24
CA LYS A 88 -0.82 10.15 5.22
C LYS A 88 -1.36 9.97 6.64
N ILE A 89 -2.37 10.76 7.04
CA ILE A 89 -3.02 10.62 8.35
C ILE A 89 -3.65 9.23 8.50
N GLN A 90 -4.36 8.75 7.47
CA GLN A 90 -5.00 7.45 7.48
C GLN A 90 -3.99 6.30 7.66
N LEU A 91 -2.86 6.34 6.94
CA LEU A 91 -1.81 5.33 7.07
C LEU A 91 -1.18 5.32 8.46
N LEU A 92 -0.90 6.50 9.03
CA LEU A 92 -0.39 6.63 10.40
C LEU A 92 -1.39 6.12 11.44
N LEU A 93 -2.67 6.45 11.27
CA LEU A 93 -3.75 5.99 12.15
C LEU A 93 -3.88 4.45 12.10
N LEU A 94 -3.84 3.85 10.91
CA LEU A 94 -3.90 2.40 10.76
C LEU A 94 -2.75 1.68 11.47
N GLU A 95 -1.55 2.24 11.38
CA GLU A 95 -0.36 1.70 12.06
C GLU A 95 -0.48 1.80 13.58
N ASP A 96 -0.85 2.98 14.09
CA ASP A 96 -1.02 3.21 15.53
C ASP A 96 -2.11 2.33 16.13
N LEU A 97 -3.29 2.26 15.48
CA LEU A 97 -4.40 1.40 15.93
C LEU A 97 -3.96 -0.07 15.95
N LEU A 98 -3.28 -0.55 14.91
CA LEU A 98 -2.84 -1.95 14.86
C LEU A 98 -1.80 -2.25 15.95
N GLN A 99 -0.89 -1.30 16.24
CA GLN A 99 0.08 -1.43 17.32
C GLN A 99 -0.61 -1.44 18.69
N GLN A 100 -1.60 -0.57 18.90
CA GLN A 100 -2.39 -0.53 20.13
C GLN A 100 -3.20 -1.82 20.34
N LEU A 101 -3.79 -2.39 19.28
CA LEU A 101 -4.47 -3.68 19.33
C LEU A 101 -3.50 -4.82 19.71
N GLY A 102 -2.28 -4.80 19.17
CA GLY A 102 -1.22 -5.74 19.53
C GLY A 102 -0.83 -5.64 21.02
N ARG A 103 -0.57 -4.44 21.52
CA ARG A 103 -0.28 -4.20 22.94
C ARG A 103 -1.44 -4.62 23.85
N GLY A 104 -2.67 -4.26 23.49
CA GLY A 104 -3.86 -4.65 24.25
C GLY A 104 -4.05 -6.17 24.31
N ARG A 105 -3.74 -6.89 23.24
CA ARG A 105 -3.69 -8.35 23.25
C ARG A 105 -2.67 -8.88 24.27
N GLU A 106 -1.46 -8.33 24.28
CA GLU A 106 -0.39 -8.76 25.19
C GLU A 106 -0.75 -8.50 26.66
N GLU A 107 -1.32 -7.34 26.96
CA GLU A 107 -1.81 -6.98 28.30
C GLU A 107 -2.86 -7.99 28.81
N LEU A 108 -3.84 -8.33 27.97
CA LEU A 108 -4.88 -9.30 28.29
C LEU A 108 -4.33 -10.72 28.47
N LEU A 109 -3.37 -11.13 27.62
CA LEU A 109 -2.68 -12.41 27.76
C LEU A 109 -1.83 -12.46 29.04
N CYS A 110 -1.20 -11.36 29.42
CA CYS A 110 -0.45 -11.26 30.67
C CYS A 110 -1.37 -11.55 31.86
N CYS A 111 -2.54 -10.92 31.91
CA CYS A 111 -3.54 -11.18 32.96
C CYS A 111 -3.92 -12.67 33.08
N LEU A 112 -4.07 -13.37 31.95
CA LEU A 112 -4.35 -14.81 31.94
C LEU A 112 -3.21 -15.69 32.43
N LYS A 113 -1.96 -15.24 32.26
CA LYS A 113 -0.76 -16.02 32.61
C LYS A 113 -0.29 -15.77 34.03
N THR A 114 -0.40 -14.54 34.51
CA THR A 114 0.25 -14.10 35.75
C THR A 114 -0.71 -13.95 36.92
N CYS A 115 -2.02 -13.75 36.69
CA CYS A 115 -2.97 -13.59 37.77
C CYS A 115 -3.43 -14.96 38.30
N ASP A 116 -3.41 -15.11 39.63
CA ASP A 116 -4.20 -16.15 40.28
C ASP A 116 -5.71 -15.87 40.13
N VAL A 117 -6.54 -16.83 40.54
CA VAL A 117 -8.01 -16.78 40.41
C VAL A 117 -8.61 -15.52 41.05
N LEU A 118 -8.16 -15.17 42.26
CA LEU A 118 -8.74 -14.06 43.02
C LEU A 118 -8.31 -12.71 42.43
N THR A 119 -7.05 -12.60 42.02
CA THR A 119 -6.50 -11.43 41.34
C THR A 119 -7.17 -11.21 39.99
N PHE A 120 -7.43 -12.28 39.23
CA PHE A 120 -8.15 -12.20 37.97
C PHE A 120 -9.58 -11.70 38.17
N LEU A 121 -10.30 -12.28 39.13
CA LEU A 121 -11.70 -11.92 39.40
C LEU A 121 -11.85 -10.49 39.94
N SER A 122 -10.93 -10.03 40.80
CA SER A 122 -10.93 -8.65 41.32
C SER A 122 -10.60 -7.61 40.25
N ARG A 123 -9.81 -7.97 39.23
CA ARG A 123 -9.50 -7.09 38.08
C ARG A 123 -10.51 -7.17 36.95
N TRP A 124 -11.57 -7.95 37.09
CA TRP A 124 -12.48 -8.24 35.98
C TRP A 124 -13.11 -6.99 35.37
N ASP A 125 -13.52 -6.01 36.18
CA ASP A 125 -14.16 -4.80 35.64
C ASP A 125 -13.22 -4.01 34.72
N TRP A 126 -11.94 -3.94 35.09
CA TRP A 126 -10.90 -3.38 34.23
C TRP A 126 -10.69 -4.21 32.96
N ILE A 127 -10.65 -5.55 33.07
CA ILE A 127 -10.55 -6.45 31.91
C ILE A 127 -11.72 -6.24 30.95
N GLN A 128 -12.93 -6.13 31.49
CA GLN A 128 -14.16 -5.94 30.72
C GLN A 128 -14.17 -4.57 30.01
N GLN A 129 -13.73 -3.51 30.70
CA GLN A 129 -13.56 -2.20 30.08
C GLN A 129 -12.51 -2.26 28.96
N ARG A 130 -11.37 -2.91 29.21
CA ARG A 130 -10.30 -3.06 28.21
C ARG A 130 -10.77 -3.83 26.97
N LEU A 131 -11.58 -4.87 27.15
CA LEU A 131 -12.22 -5.59 26.04
C LEU A 131 -13.13 -4.68 25.21
N SER A 132 -13.95 -3.85 25.87
CA SER A 132 -14.84 -2.89 25.18
C SER A 132 -14.03 -1.86 24.37
N ASP A 133 -12.98 -1.31 24.96
CA ASP A 133 -12.12 -0.32 24.30
C ASP A 133 -11.41 -0.92 23.09
N LEU A 134 -10.88 -2.13 23.22
CA LEU A 134 -10.25 -2.85 22.11
C LEU A 134 -11.24 -3.22 21.01
N SER A 135 -12.50 -3.53 21.34
CA SER A 135 -13.55 -3.75 20.34
C SER A 135 -13.83 -2.49 19.54
N LYS A 136 -14.00 -1.32 20.19
CA LYS A 136 -14.21 -0.04 19.50
C LYS A 136 -13.01 0.34 18.64
N MET A 137 -11.81 0.06 19.13
CA MET A 137 -10.57 0.29 18.40
C MET A 137 -10.47 -0.60 17.16
N LEU A 138 -10.87 -1.87 17.28
CA LEU A 138 -10.96 -2.80 16.16
C LEU A 138 -11.95 -2.29 15.10
N ASP A 139 -13.14 -1.82 15.51
CA ASP A 139 -14.12 -1.25 14.58
C ASP A 139 -13.57 -0.01 13.87
N SER A 140 -12.88 0.85 14.61
CA SER A 140 -12.22 2.05 14.07
C SER A 140 -11.13 1.68 13.07
N PHE A 141 -10.32 0.66 13.38
CA PHE A 141 -9.28 0.13 12.49
C PHE A 141 -9.88 -0.41 11.20
N LEU A 142 -10.91 -1.26 11.30
CA LEU A 142 -11.59 -1.85 10.13
C LEU A 142 -12.25 -0.77 9.27
N GLY A 143 -12.89 0.23 9.90
CA GLY A 143 -13.47 1.38 9.19
C GLY A 143 -12.42 2.24 8.48
N ALA A 144 -11.21 2.33 9.02
CA ALA A 144 -10.10 3.07 8.42
C ALA A 144 -9.34 2.29 7.32
N LEU A 145 -9.61 1.00 7.08
CA LEU A 145 -8.89 0.21 6.08
C LEU A 145 -9.24 0.55 4.63
N VAL A 146 -10.39 1.20 4.39
CA VAL A 146 -10.82 1.62 3.07
C VAL A 146 -10.62 3.12 2.96
N PRO A 147 -9.86 3.62 1.96
CA PRO A 147 -9.74 5.05 1.69
C PRO A 147 -11.12 5.69 1.59
N GLY A 148 -11.36 6.68 2.44
CA GLY A 148 -12.66 7.29 2.60
C GLY A 148 -13.01 8.29 1.49
N LYS A 149 -14.21 8.87 1.60
CA LYS A 149 -14.63 10.02 0.81
C LYS A 149 -13.73 11.21 1.10
N LEU A 150 -13.44 12.01 0.07
CA LEU A 150 -12.80 13.30 0.25
C LEU A 150 -13.85 14.37 0.54
N HIS A 151 -13.71 15.05 1.68
CA HIS A 151 -14.62 16.14 2.04
C HIS A 151 -14.32 17.39 1.23
N LEU A 152 -15.20 17.67 0.26
CA LEU A 152 -15.18 18.87 -0.57
C LEU A 152 -15.62 20.09 0.24
N LYS A 153 -14.67 20.93 0.70
CA LYS A 153 -14.99 22.25 1.28
C LYS A 153 -15.33 23.31 0.23
N HIS A 154 -14.82 23.17 -0.99
CA HIS A 154 -15.02 24.12 -2.09
C HIS A 154 -15.57 23.41 -3.32
N ARG A 155 -16.41 24.11 -4.11
CA ARG A 155 -16.87 23.60 -5.42
C ARG A 155 -15.66 23.51 -6.35
N LEU A 156 -15.35 22.33 -6.86
CA LEU A 156 -14.30 22.13 -7.86
C LEU A 156 -14.65 22.76 -9.22
N VAL A 157 -15.94 22.99 -9.47
CA VAL A 157 -16.46 23.55 -10.71
C VAL A 157 -16.79 25.03 -10.50
N PRO A 158 -16.35 25.94 -11.37
CA PRO A 158 -16.71 27.36 -11.31
C PRO A 158 -18.22 27.60 -11.51
N ASP A 159 -18.81 28.53 -10.75
CA ASP A 159 -20.28 28.73 -10.70
C ASP A 159 -20.90 29.17 -12.05
N ALA A 160 -20.10 29.78 -12.95
CA ALA A 160 -20.55 30.18 -14.28
C ALA A 160 -21.00 29.01 -15.18
N ARG A 161 -20.63 27.76 -14.86
CA ARG A 161 -21.04 26.55 -15.60
C ARG A 161 -21.95 25.62 -14.78
N ALA A 162 -22.38 26.05 -13.58
CA ALA A 162 -23.03 25.18 -12.59
C ALA A 162 -24.40 24.64 -13.03
N ALA A 163 -25.10 25.29 -13.97
CA ALA A 163 -26.41 24.83 -14.43
C ALA A 163 -26.36 23.58 -15.32
N GLN A 164 -25.21 23.25 -15.91
CA GLN A 164 -25.08 22.17 -16.92
C GLN A 164 -24.21 20.99 -16.45
N ILE A 165 -23.62 21.06 -15.26
CA ILE A 165 -22.65 20.07 -14.78
C ILE A 165 -23.26 19.24 -13.64
N PRO A 166 -23.30 17.89 -13.76
CA PRO A 166 -23.82 17.03 -12.71
C PRO A 166 -23.04 17.22 -11.41
N ARG A 167 -23.72 17.15 -10.26
CA ARG A 167 -23.03 17.26 -8.97
C ARG A 167 -21.97 16.16 -8.87
N ILE A 168 -20.74 16.52 -8.51
CA ILE A 168 -19.61 15.57 -8.43
C ILE A 168 -19.26 15.21 -6.97
N ARG A 169 -18.70 14.02 -6.77
CA ARG A 169 -18.05 13.56 -5.53
C ARG A 169 -16.62 13.14 -5.85
N LEU A 170 -15.75 13.31 -4.88
CA LEU A 170 -14.37 12.83 -4.95
C LEU A 170 -14.18 11.67 -3.99
N VAL A 171 -13.49 10.64 -4.47
CA VAL A 171 -13.14 9.46 -3.69
C VAL A 171 -11.66 9.21 -3.83
N LEU A 172 -11.00 8.78 -2.75
CA LEU A 172 -9.66 8.23 -2.84
C LEU A 172 -9.75 6.78 -3.28
N SER A 173 -9.00 6.42 -4.31
CA SER A 173 -8.80 5.03 -4.69
C SER A 173 -7.35 4.63 -4.46
N THR A 174 -7.13 3.33 -4.26
CA THR A 174 -5.82 2.75 -4.00
C THR A 174 -5.49 1.73 -5.06
N LYS A 175 -4.30 1.84 -5.64
CA LYS A 175 -3.70 0.82 -6.50
C LYS A 175 -2.54 0.16 -5.75
N MET A 176 -2.57 -1.18 -5.71
CA MET A 176 -1.56 -1.99 -5.01
C MET A 176 -0.15 -1.74 -5.57
N PRO A 177 0.92 -1.89 -4.79
CA PRO A 177 2.27 -1.62 -5.27
C PRO A 177 2.62 -2.40 -6.54
N VAL A 178 3.39 -1.75 -7.41
CA VAL A 178 4.12 -2.40 -8.49
C VAL A 178 5.43 -2.91 -7.91
N MET A 179 5.76 -4.17 -8.16
CA MET A 179 6.99 -4.78 -7.65
C MET A 179 7.62 -5.65 -8.72
N PHE A 180 8.95 -5.66 -8.78
CA PHE A 180 9.68 -6.56 -9.66
C PHE A 180 9.37 -8.02 -9.31
N ASP A 181 9.12 -8.81 -10.33
CA ASP A 181 9.15 -10.26 -10.22
C ASP A 181 10.62 -10.67 -10.12
N ARG A 182 11.05 -11.07 -8.93
CA ARG A 182 12.44 -11.45 -8.67
C ARG A 182 12.84 -12.77 -9.33
N ASN A 183 11.87 -13.58 -9.74
CA ASN A 183 12.13 -14.86 -10.40
C ASN A 183 12.19 -14.70 -11.92
N GLU A 184 11.40 -13.77 -12.48
CA GLU A 184 11.36 -13.51 -13.92
C GLU A 184 12.26 -12.35 -14.38
N SER A 185 12.74 -11.52 -13.45
CA SER A 185 13.69 -10.44 -13.76
C SER A 185 15.13 -10.96 -13.73
N VAL A 186 15.78 -10.99 -14.88
CA VAL A 186 17.11 -11.58 -15.06
C VAL A 186 18.00 -10.69 -15.93
N ALA A 187 19.30 -10.72 -15.67
CA ALA A 187 20.29 -10.12 -16.55
C ALA A 187 21.09 -11.22 -17.25
N SER A 188 21.42 -10.98 -18.51
CA SER A 188 22.37 -11.78 -19.28
C SER A 188 23.57 -10.90 -19.66
N GLU A 189 24.36 -11.31 -20.65
CA GLU A 189 25.63 -10.67 -21.03
C GLU A 189 25.55 -9.14 -21.18
N ASP A 190 24.66 -8.66 -22.04
CA ASP A 190 24.57 -7.24 -22.43
C ASP A 190 23.17 -6.65 -22.22
N ARG A 191 22.30 -7.37 -21.52
CA ARG A 191 20.89 -7.01 -21.41
C ARG A 191 20.29 -7.43 -20.08
N ALA A 192 19.20 -6.76 -19.72
CA ALA A 192 18.36 -7.11 -18.58
C ALA A 192 16.91 -7.21 -19.01
N THR A 193 16.29 -8.36 -18.74
CA THR A 193 14.86 -8.59 -18.91
C THR A 193 14.20 -8.41 -17.56
N LEU A 194 13.32 -7.42 -17.46
CA LEU A 194 12.65 -7.05 -16.22
C LEU A 194 11.16 -7.31 -16.35
N ARG A 195 10.58 -7.90 -15.30
CA ARG A 195 9.13 -8.09 -15.18
C ARG A 195 8.65 -7.62 -13.83
N TRP A 196 7.41 -7.18 -13.79
CA TRP A 196 6.79 -6.72 -12.55
C TRP A 196 5.32 -7.10 -12.48
N LEU A 197 4.86 -7.20 -11.24
CA LEU A 197 3.51 -7.55 -10.89
C LEU A 197 2.84 -6.37 -10.19
N SER A 198 1.56 -6.15 -10.53
CA SER A 198 0.66 -5.35 -9.71
C SER A 198 -0.38 -6.30 -9.13
N ALA A 199 -0.63 -6.22 -7.82
CA ALA A 199 -1.65 -7.04 -7.18
C ALA A 199 -3.10 -6.59 -7.49
N SER A 200 -3.29 -5.49 -8.23
CA SER A 200 -4.59 -5.08 -8.77
C SER A 200 -4.86 -5.76 -10.11
N LYS A 201 -6.14 -6.04 -10.43
CA LYS A 201 -6.54 -6.39 -11.81
C LYS A 201 -6.10 -5.25 -12.72
N GLN A 202 -5.28 -5.59 -13.72
CA GLN A 202 -4.65 -4.63 -14.61
C GLN A 202 -5.70 -3.79 -15.32
N GLU A 203 -5.73 -2.50 -15.02
CA GLU A 203 -6.51 -1.55 -15.80
C GLU A 203 -5.81 -1.31 -17.15
N GLN A 204 -6.58 -1.13 -18.21
CA GLN A 204 -6.11 -1.13 -19.61
C GLN A 204 -5.17 0.05 -19.98
N SER A 205 -4.73 0.87 -19.03
CA SER A 205 -3.95 2.10 -19.31
C SER A 205 -2.97 2.50 -18.19
N GLU A 206 -2.39 1.54 -17.45
CA GLU A 206 -1.32 1.89 -16.49
C GLU A 206 -0.01 2.19 -17.21
N GLN A 207 0.63 3.31 -16.83
CA GLN A 207 1.96 3.69 -17.25
C GLN A 207 2.92 3.56 -16.06
N TYR A 208 4.12 3.06 -16.33
CA TYR A 208 5.18 2.88 -15.35
C TYR A 208 6.40 3.68 -15.76
N GLU A 209 7.18 4.11 -14.77
CA GLU A 209 8.47 4.73 -14.96
C GLU A 209 9.55 3.78 -14.44
N LEU A 210 10.33 3.23 -15.36
CA LEU A 210 11.48 2.40 -15.07
C LEU A 210 12.73 3.25 -15.18
N SER A 211 13.50 3.34 -14.10
CA SER A 211 14.83 3.95 -14.14
C SER A 211 15.89 2.91 -13.86
N PHE A 212 17.05 3.06 -14.48
CA PHE A 212 18.20 2.19 -14.27
C PHE A 212 19.49 3.00 -14.21
N ARG A 213 20.45 2.49 -13.44
CA ARG A 213 21.79 3.08 -13.31
C ARG A 213 22.83 2.01 -13.02
N LEU A 214 24.01 2.16 -13.58
CA LEU A 214 25.18 1.37 -13.24
C LEU A 214 25.64 1.68 -11.81
N LEU A 215 25.93 0.64 -11.02
CA LEU A 215 26.56 0.75 -9.70
C LEU A 215 28.08 0.68 -9.89
N GLU A 216 28.78 1.79 -9.65
CA GLU A 216 30.23 1.90 -9.88
C GLU A 216 31.03 0.92 -8.98
N LEU A 217 31.99 0.21 -9.57
CA LEU A 217 33.08 -0.48 -8.84
C LEU A 217 34.48 0.10 -9.17
N GLY A 218 34.53 1.31 -9.72
CA GLY A 218 35.74 2.12 -9.79
C GLY A 218 36.22 2.40 -11.20
N LEU A 219 35.72 3.49 -11.79
CA LEU A 219 36.46 4.38 -12.70
C LEU A 219 35.56 5.56 -13.04
N GLN A 220 36.08 6.80 -12.93
CA GLN A 220 35.36 8.06 -13.22
C GLN A 220 34.71 8.14 -14.62
N LYS A 221 35.04 7.21 -15.52
CA LYS A 221 34.58 7.12 -16.90
C LYS A 221 33.18 6.51 -17.06
N GLU A 222 32.61 5.95 -15.99
CA GLU A 222 31.34 5.21 -16.00
C GLU A 222 30.11 6.05 -15.56
N ARG A 223 30.33 7.33 -15.23
CA ARG A 223 29.27 8.31 -14.91
C ARG A 223 28.45 8.65 -16.17
N GLY A 224 27.44 7.84 -16.46
CA GLY A 224 26.54 8.09 -17.59
C GLY A 224 25.71 6.90 -18.04
N HIS A 225 25.97 5.69 -17.54
CA HIS A 225 25.19 4.50 -17.88
C HIS A 225 23.93 4.42 -17.01
N GLY A 226 22.92 5.21 -17.38
CA GLY A 226 21.60 5.18 -16.78
C GLY A 226 20.56 5.86 -17.66
N GLY A 227 19.30 5.58 -17.38
CA GLY A 227 18.19 6.14 -18.15
C GLY A 227 16.86 5.91 -17.46
N THR A 228 15.85 6.61 -17.96
CA THR A 228 14.46 6.49 -17.52
C THR A 228 13.57 6.24 -18.73
N LEU A 229 12.68 5.25 -18.60
CA LEU A 229 11.77 4.80 -19.64
C LEU A 229 10.32 4.85 -19.13
N THR A 230 9.40 5.29 -19.98
CA THR A 230 7.95 5.20 -19.71
C THR A 230 7.39 3.99 -20.44
N ILE A 231 6.74 3.08 -19.70
CA ILE A 231 6.38 1.74 -20.17
C ILE A 231 4.91 1.46 -19.85
N THR A 232 4.17 0.89 -20.79
CA THR A 232 2.74 0.54 -20.60
C THR A 232 2.48 -0.96 -20.45
N SER A 233 3.54 -1.78 -20.60
CA SER A 233 3.54 -3.23 -20.37
C SER A 233 3.94 -3.57 -18.93
N ASN A 234 3.80 -4.84 -18.55
CA ASN A 234 4.25 -5.40 -17.27
C ASN A 234 5.70 -5.94 -17.30
N GLY A 235 6.47 -5.52 -18.31
CA GLY A 235 7.85 -5.92 -18.50
C GLY A 235 8.56 -5.11 -19.57
N CYS A 236 9.88 -5.14 -19.53
CA CYS A 236 10.76 -4.41 -20.44
C CYS A 236 12.12 -5.09 -20.53
N GLU A 237 12.73 -5.03 -21.71
CA GLU A 237 14.12 -5.43 -21.93
C GLU A 237 14.97 -4.19 -22.14
N ILE A 238 16.09 -4.09 -21.42
CA ILE A 238 17.11 -3.06 -21.60
C ILE A 238 18.33 -3.73 -22.21
N GLN A 239 18.74 -3.25 -23.39
CA GLN A 239 19.88 -3.75 -24.15
C GLN A 239 21.10 -2.81 -24.02
N ASN A 240 22.25 -3.25 -24.54
CA ASN A 240 23.51 -2.50 -24.55
C ASN A 240 24.02 -2.12 -23.14
N LEU A 241 23.74 -2.98 -22.15
CA LEU A 241 24.36 -2.90 -20.84
C LEU A 241 25.79 -3.40 -20.92
N GLN A 242 26.69 -2.79 -20.16
CA GLN A 242 28.07 -3.26 -20.06
C GLN A 242 28.14 -4.66 -19.43
N PRO A 243 28.85 -5.63 -20.04
CA PRO A 243 29.05 -6.96 -19.46
C PRO A 243 29.85 -6.95 -18.15
N GLY A 244 29.56 -7.91 -17.27
CA GLY A 244 30.23 -8.12 -15.99
C GLY A 244 29.94 -7.06 -14.93
N ARG A 245 28.93 -6.20 -15.14
CA ARG A 245 28.62 -5.03 -14.32
C ARG A 245 27.30 -5.16 -13.58
N GLU A 246 27.19 -4.42 -12.48
CA GLU A 246 26.03 -4.44 -11.62
C GLU A 246 25.15 -3.20 -11.87
N TYR A 247 23.86 -3.42 -12.17
CA TYR A 247 22.91 -2.36 -12.45
C TYR A 247 21.80 -2.34 -11.40
N HIS A 248 21.45 -1.15 -10.96
CA HIS A 248 20.32 -0.88 -10.09
C HIS A 248 19.13 -0.39 -10.91
N PHE A 249 18.00 -1.08 -10.78
CA PHE A 249 16.75 -0.78 -11.46
C PHE A 249 15.69 -0.37 -10.43
N THR A 250 14.89 0.64 -10.77
CA THR A 250 13.76 1.10 -9.95
C THR A 250 12.50 1.23 -10.78
N ILE A 251 11.37 0.75 -10.29
CA ILE A 251 10.06 0.84 -10.95
C ILE A 251 9.06 1.57 -10.05
N ARG A 252 8.29 2.48 -10.63
CA ARG A 252 7.16 3.16 -10.00
C ARG A 252 6.04 3.39 -11.01
N ARG A 253 4.85 3.78 -10.58
CA ARG A 253 3.84 4.27 -11.52
C ARG A 253 4.27 5.63 -12.05
N ALA A 254 3.93 5.90 -13.30
CA ALA A 254 4.14 7.21 -13.87
C ALA A 254 3.24 8.23 -13.15
N GLU A 255 3.74 9.45 -12.97
CA GLU A 255 2.94 10.55 -12.43
C GLU A 255 1.76 10.81 -13.38
N THR A 256 0.55 10.77 -12.84
CA THR A 256 -0.67 11.12 -13.57
C THR A 256 -1.36 12.30 -12.90
N TYR A 257 -2.21 13.00 -13.65
CA TYR A 257 -2.93 14.16 -13.11
C TYR A 257 -3.72 13.82 -11.84
N THR A 258 -4.24 12.59 -11.71
CA THR A 258 -5.04 12.14 -10.56
C THR A 258 -4.24 11.53 -9.42
N LEU A 259 -2.93 11.29 -9.59
CA LEU A 259 -2.09 10.71 -8.55
C LEU A 259 -1.95 11.70 -7.39
N VAL A 260 -2.10 11.20 -6.17
CA VAL A 260 -2.19 12.04 -4.96
C VAL A 260 -1.13 11.71 -3.94
N TYR A 261 -0.80 10.44 -3.80
CA TYR A 261 0.20 9.97 -2.87
C TYR A 261 0.88 8.72 -3.43
N GLU A 262 2.17 8.82 -3.72
CA GLU A 262 3.02 7.71 -4.13
C GLU A 262 4.44 7.90 -3.54
N PRO A 263 4.70 7.33 -2.36
CA PRO A 263 6.03 7.34 -1.78
C PRO A 263 6.91 6.18 -2.27
N TRP A 264 6.31 5.19 -2.95
CA TRP A 264 6.94 3.89 -3.18
C TRP A 264 7.46 3.72 -4.60
N HIS A 265 8.67 3.19 -4.68
CA HIS A 265 9.23 2.52 -5.84
C HIS A 265 9.78 1.18 -5.37
N ASP A 266 9.69 0.14 -6.19
CA ASP A 266 10.45 -1.08 -5.94
C ASP A 266 11.80 -1.01 -6.67
N SER A 267 12.79 -1.72 -6.14
CA SER A 267 14.13 -1.73 -6.71
C SER A 267 14.75 -3.12 -6.72
N ILE A 268 15.44 -3.46 -7.81
CA ILE A 268 16.20 -4.70 -7.95
C ILE A 268 17.61 -4.36 -8.46
N THR A 269 18.59 -5.15 -8.04
CA THR A 269 19.95 -5.07 -8.55
C THR A 269 20.26 -6.36 -9.29
N LEU A 270 20.73 -6.24 -10.53
CA LEU A 270 21.10 -7.39 -11.38
C LEU A 270 22.52 -7.20 -11.90
N LYS A 271 23.27 -8.30 -12.00
CA LYS A 271 24.62 -8.34 -12.54
C LYS A 271 24.59 -8.96 -13.94
N THR A 272 25.15 -8.25 -14.92
CA THR A 272 25.29 -8.76 -16.28
C THR A 272 26.38 -9.84 -16.36
N GLY A 273 26.22 -10.75 -17.33
CA GLY A 273 27.18 -11.83 -17.57
C GLY A 273 28.55 -11.30 -18.02
N PRO A 274 29.64 -12.07 -17.84
CA PRO A 274 30.97 -11.66 -18.31
C PRO A 274 31.00 -11.50 -19.84
N SER A 275 31.90 -10.65 -20.33
CA SER A 275 32.14 -10.51 -21.77
C SER A 275 32.72 -11.83 -22.33
N PRO A 276 32.30 -12.31 -23.51
CA PRO A 276 32.80 -13.53 -24.13
C PRO A 276 34.31 -13.51 -24.36
N ASP A 277 34.88 -12.31 -24.49
CA ASP A 277 36.33 -12.10 -24.67
C ASP A 277 37.17 -12.34 -23.40
N GLN A 278 36.55 -12.58 -22.23
CA GLN A 278 37.27 -12.87 -20.99
C GLN A 278 37.42 -14.38 -20.67
N ASP A 279 36.67 -15.26 -21.35
CA ASP A 279 36.73 -16.72 -21.11
C ASP A 279 37.80 -17.44 -21.95
N THR A 280 38.48 -16.75 -22.88
CA THR A 280 39.54 -17.31 -23.73
C THR A 280 40.96 -17.13 -23.17
N GLY A 281 41.10 -16.76 -21.90
CA GLY A 281 42.38 -16.37 -21.30
C GLY A 281 43.04 -17.37 -20.33
N SER A 282 42.46 -18.55 -20.09
CA SER A 282 43.07 -19.54 -19.17
C SER A 282 42.97 -20.98 -19.71
N SER A 283 43.49 -21.20 -20.91
CA SER A 283 43.90 -22.54 -21.35
C SER A 283 44.93 -22.38 -22.44
N LEU A 284 46.19 -22.26 -22.03
CA LEU A 284 47.42 -22.63 -22.75
C LEU A 284 48.61 -21.99 -22.02
N CYS A 285 49.19 -22.76 -21.11
CA CYS A 285 50.64 -22.85 -20.95
C CYS A 285 50.95 -24.26 -20.42
N GLU A 286 51.98 -24.82 -21.04
CA GLU A 286 52.46 -26.22 -21.01
C GLU A 286 52.82 -26.76 -19.62
#